data_AF-A0A842PI99-F1
#
_entry.id   AF-A0A842PI99-F1
#
_cell.length_a   1.000
_cell.length_b   1.000
_cell.length_c   1.000
_cell.angle_alpha   90.00
_cell.angle_beta   90.00
_cell.angle_gamma   90.00
#
_symmetry.space_group_name_H-M   'P 1'
#
loop_
_entity.id
_entity.type
_entity.pdbx_description
1 polymer ?
#
loop_
_entity_poly.entity_id
_entity_poly.type
_entity_poly.pdbx_seq_one_letter_code
_entity_poly.pdbx_strand_id
1 'polypeptide(L)'
;MQEALFRRLWEELDFDDHPYPGPHTPTPQGQLKFTAHKGAVSLSDDRISFRLGTGNDGEKSIHRWTIEPEKINEGPERLGEHRWSICPKDLGLNLSAFLAVNIGPPTAIEGPPANPSQKSVLDKRVLLGQIRNSLLPHLKDWTWHLEVDNKQDRMGWYIRAPEKWESLFTIFAGLGWHPDTPQNKHGFLLFERAPPGELDRPDEEEPNKLDALRTVALCNSQRGALTRLASNPIWSHEALPHAVENLPGDVQLWPPSMGRWPLLIARQTGEVGINNPLGNPEKVAEWMAEIVTALGPTISTLSTKIDGLSWQ
;
A
#
# COMPACT_ATOMS: atom_id res chain seq x y z
N MET A 1 -16.63 17.60 0.88
CA MET A 1 -16.24 17.09 -0.45
C MET A 1 -14.76 17.30 -0.74
N GLN A 2 -14.22 18.51 -0.59
CA GLN A 2 -12.79 18.79 -0.85
C GLN A 2 -11.84 17.92 0.00
N GLU A 3 -12.08 17.80 1.31
CA GLU A 3 -11.26 16.92 2.17
C GLU A 3 -11.36 15.44 1.77
N ALA A 4 -12.56 14.98 1.39
CA ALA A 4 -12.75 13.60 0.94
C ALA A 4 -12.00 13.33 -0.39
N LEU A 5 -12.00 14.31 -1.30
CA LEU A 5 -11.21 14.26 -2.52
C LEU A 5 -9.71 14.25 -2.22
N PHE A 6 -9.24 15.15 -1.35
CA PHE A 6 -7.84 15.19 -0.92
C PHE A 6 -7.40 13.83 -0.36
N ARG A 7 -8.17 13.25 0.59
CA ARG A 7 -7.88 11.93 1.16
C ARG A 7 -7.78 10.84 0.10
N ARG A 8 -8.69 10.86 -0.88
CA ARG A 8 -8.69 9.86 -1.95
C ARG A 8 -7.51 10.02 -2.90
N LEU A 9 -7.11 11.25 -3.25
CA LEU A 9 -5.92 11.50 -4.07
C LEU A 9 -4.63 11.15 -3.32
N TRP A 10 -4.60 11.38 -2.01
CA TRP A 10 -3.49 11.01 -1.13
C TRP A 10 -3.19 9.51 -1.15
N GLU A 11 -4.21 8.66 -1.30
CA GLU A 11 -4.04 7.21 -1.38
C GLU A 11 -3.38 6.74 -2.67
N GLU A 12 -3.35 7.56 -3.72
CA GLU A 12 -2.63 7.25 -4.96
C GLU A 12 -1.14 7.61 -4.88
N LEU A 13 -0.70 8.32 -3.84
CA LEU A 13 0.70 8.68 -3.68
C LEU A 13 1.56 7.44 -3.42
N ASP A 14 2.49 7.20 -4.33
CA ASP A 14 3.70 6.42 -4.10
C ASP A 14 4.73 7.34 -3.42
N PHE A 15 5.11 6.99 -2.19
CA PHE A 15 6.01 7.81 -1.37
C PHE A 15 7.49 7.64 -1.74
N ASP A 16 7.86 6.57 -2.44
CA ASP A 16 9.20 6.46 -3.02
C ASP A 16 9.34 7.45 -4.17
N ASP A 17 8.28 7.63 -4.96
CA ASP A 17 8.22 8.61 -6.05
C ASP A 17 8.02 10.05 -5.55
N HIS A 18 7.42 10.22 -4.37
CA HIS A 18 7.10 11.52 -3.78
C HIS A 18 7.55 11.63 -2.30
N PRO A 19 8.87 11.74 -2.05
CA PRO A 19 9.38 11.84 -0.69
C PRO A 19 9.01 13.20 -0.08
N TYR A 20 8.01 13.21 0.80
CA TYR A 20 7.61 14.38 1.57
C TYR A 20 7.92 14.20 3.06
N PRO A 21 8.42 15.24 3.74
CA PRO A 21 8.58 15.20 5.19
C PRO A 21 7.22 15.26 5.90
N GLY A 22 7.17 14.73 7.13
CA GLY A 22 5.97 14.76 7.97
C GLY A 22 5.02 13.59 7.74
N PRO A 23 3.84 13.60 8.36
CA PRO A 23 3.05 12.37 8.45
C PRO A 23 2.41 11.90 7.15
N HIS A 24 2.32 10.58 7.05
CA HIS A 24 1.63 9.84 5.97
C HIS A 24 0.10 9.89 6.09
N THR A 25 -0.45 10.63 7.06
CA THR A 25 -1.89 10.71 7.26
C THR A 25 -2.56 11.49 6.13
N PRO A 26 -3.73 11.04 5.65
CA PRO A 26 -4.45 11.69 4.56
C PRO A 26 -5.21 12.95 5.02
N THR A 27 -5.07 13.36 6.28
CA THR A 27 -5.65 14.59 6.81
C THR A 27 -4.83 15.78 6.31
N PRO A 28 -5.45 16.81 5.69
CA PRO A 28 -4.75 18.00 5.26
C PRO A 28 -3.98 18.69 6.41
N GLN A 29 -2.79 19.20 6.12
CA GLN A 29 -2.01 20.02 7.04
C GLN A 29 -2.12 21.50 6.71
N GLY A 30 -2.36 22.31 7.74
CA GLY A 30 -2.64 23.73 7.57
C GLY A 30 -3.98 23.95 6.86
N GLN A 31 -4.03 24.96 5.98
CA GLN A 31 -5.24 25.30 5.28
C GLN A 31 -5.33 24.55 3.94
N LEU A 32 -6.37 23.70 3.80
CA LEU A 32 -6.69 23.09 2.51
C LEU A 32 -7.16 24.17 1.52
N LYS A 33 -6.45 24.28 0.41
CA LYS A 33 -6.78 25.16 -0.72
C LYS A 33 -7.39 24.34 -1.83
N PHE A 34 -8.47 24.85 -2.44
CA PHE A 34 -9.15 24.23 -3.56
C PHE A 34 -9.41 25.28 -4.64
N THR A 35 -9.06 24.96 -5.88
CA THR A 35 -9.32 25.80 -7.04
C THR A 35 -9.88 24.95 -8.18
N ALA A 36 -10.96 25.43 -8.80
CA ALA A 36 -11.47 24.83 -10.02
C ALA A 36 -10.98 25.63 -11.23
N HIS A 37 -10.53 24.90 -12.25
CA HIS A 37 -10.07 25.39 -13.54
C HIS A 37 -10.94 24.79 -14.63
N LYS A 38 -10.81 25.28 -15.87
CA LYS A 38 -11.47 24.67 -17.01
C LYS A 38 -10.91 23.26 -17.23
N GLY A 39 -11.68 22.22 -16.86
CA GLY A 39 -11.31 20.82 -17.06
C GLY A 39 -10.43 20.20 -15.98
N ALA A 40 -10.12 20.92 -14.89
CA ALA A 40 -9.29 20.39 -13.80
C ALA A 40 -9.57 21.06 -12.45
N VAL A 41 -9.31 20.35 -11.36
CA VAL A 41 -9.26 20.90 -10.00
C VAL A 41 -7.84 20.81 -9.48
N SER A 42 -7.45 21.79 -8.68
CA SER A 42 -6.21 21.74 -7.89
C SER A 42 -6.56 21.76 -6.41
N LEU A 43 -5.96 20.86 -5.65
CA LEU A 43 -6.04 20.80 -4.19
C LEU A 43 -4.64 20.92 -3.62
N SER A 44 -4.44 21.70 -2.56
CA SER A 44 -3.14 21.74 -1.89
C SER A 44 -3.28 21.96 -0.41
N ASP A 45 -2.32 21.43 0.32
CA ASP A 45 -2.07 21.73 1.71
C ASP A 45 -0.60 22.19 1.86
N ASP A 46 -0.10 22.31 3.09
CA ASP A 46 1.27 22.78 3.31
C ASP A 46 2.36 21.79 2.81
N ARG A 47 1.99 20.55 2.49
CA ARG A 47 2.93 19.50 2.05
C ARG A 47 2.94 19.34 0.53
N ILE A 48 1.75 19.22 -0.05
CA ILE A 48 1.58 18.75 -1.43
C ILE A 48 0.52 19.55 -2.19
N SER A 49 0.72 19.63 -3.50
CA SER A 49 -0.29 20.06 -4.45
C SER A 49 -0.69 18.91 -5.38
N PHE A 50 -1.99 18.69 -5.46
CA PHE A 50 -2.66 17.76 -6.34
C PHE A 50 -3.34 18.50 -7.48
N ARG A 51 -3.35 17.87 -8.65
CA ARG A 51 -4.21 18.20 -9.78
C ARG A 51 -5.03 16.96 -10.17
N LEU A 52 -6.32 17.14 -10.43
CA LEU A 52 -7.16 16.12 -11.06
C LEU A 52 -7.86 16.69 -12.29
N GLY A 53 -7.58 16.13 -13.47
CA GLY A 53 -8.16 16.55 -14.75
C GLY A 53 -7.09 16.85 -15.82
N THR A 54 -7.38 17.82 -16.69
CA THR A 54 -6.50 18.22 -17.80
C THR A 54 -5.42 19.22 -17.36
N GLY A 55 -4.41 19.44 -18.22
CA GLY A 55 -3.31 20.39 -17.96
C GLY A 55 -2.13 19.80 -17.18
N ASN A 56 -1.07 20.61 -16.98
CA ASN A 56 0.17 20.20 -16.30
C ASN A 56 0.82 21.40 -15.60
N ASP A 57 0.07 22.14 -14.79
CA ASP A 57 0.48 23.48 -14.33
C ASP A 57 1.32 23.45 -13.04
N GLY A 58 2.37 22.62 -13.01
CA GLY A 58 3.39 22.65 -11.96
C GLY A 58 2.97 22.09 -10.59
N GLU A 59 1.81 21.44 -10.48
CA GLU A 59 1.49 20.63 -9.30
C GLU A 59 2.43 19.43 -9.16
N LYS A 60 2.64 18.99 -7.91
CA LYS A 60 3.56 17.89 -7.62
C LYS A 60 2.96 16.51 -7.87
N SER A 61 1.62 16.39 -7.87
CA SER A 61 0.89 15.13 -8.05
C SER A 61 -0.33 15.34 -8.95
N ILE A 62 -0.39 14.66 -10.08
CA ILE A 62 -1.30 14.93 -11.20
C ILE A 62 -2.02 13.64 -11.55
N HIS A 63 -3.34 13.67 -11.48
CA HIS A 63 -4.22 12.55 -11.77
C HIS A 63 -5.06 12.90 -13.00
N ARG A 64 -5.19 11.95 -13.93
CA ARG A 64 -6.07 12.12 -15.10
C ARG A 64 -7.48 11.68 -14.77
N TRP A 65 -8.46 12.45 -15.26
CA TRP A 65 -9.89 12.21 -15.05
C TRP A 65 -10.51 11.58 -16.29
N THR A 66 -10.75 10.27 -16.25
CA THR A 66 -11.13 9.47 -17.43
C THR A 66 -12.41 8.68 -17.23
N ILE A 67 -13.01 8.22 -18.33
CA ILE A 67 -14.30 7.51 -18.29
C ILE A 67 -14.15 6.15 -17.61
N GLU A 68 -13.08 5.45 -17.97
CA GLU A 68 -12.65 4.17 -17.39
C GLU A 68 -11.24 4.33 -16.81
N PRO A 69 -10.83 3.50 -15.83
CA PRO A 69 -9.48 3.56 -15.32
C PRO A 69 -8.53 3.00 -16.39
N GLU A 70 -7.53 3.79 -16.73
CA GLU A 70 -6.65 3.58 -17.88
C GLU A 70 -5.19 3.81 -17.47
N LYS A 71 -4.27 3.20 -18.23
CA LYS A 71 -2.84 3.45 -18.07
C LYS A 71 -2.50 4.73 -18.83
N ILE A 72 -1.95 5.72 -18.13
CA ILE A 72 -1.61 7.05 -18.65
C ILE A 72 -0.21 7.09 -19.24
N ASN A 73 0.75 6.47 -18.58
CA ASN A 73 2.15 6.46 -18.99
C ASN A 73 2.82 5.13 -18.64
N GLU A 74 3.99 4.87 -19.23
CA GLU A 74 4.72 3.61 -19.05
C GLU A 74 5.47 3.54 -17.70
N GLY A 75 5.83 4.70 -17.12
CA GLY A 75 6.66 4.81 -15.90
C GLY A 75 8.08 4.18 -16.05
N PRO A 76 8.96 4.30 -15.03
CA PRO A 76 8.82 5.04 -13.77
C PRO A 76 9.34 6.49 -13.89
N GLU A 77 9.21 7.14 -15.04
CA GLU A 77 9.72 8.52 -15.18
C GLU A 77 9.00 9.45 -14.20
N ARG A 78 9.80 10.17 -13.38
CA ARG A 78 9.45 10.97 -12.19
C ARG A 78 8.70 12.27 -12.49
N LEU A 79 7.86 12.26 -13.51
CA LEU A 79 6.95 13.37 -13.75
C LEU A 79 5.79 13.12 -12.82
N GLY A 80 5.41 14.10 -12.00
CA GLY A 80 4.36 14.01 -11.00
C GLY A 80 2.97 13.69 -11.54
N GLU A 81 2.83 12.92 -12.63
CA GLU A 81 1.63 12.36 -13.19
C GLU A 81 1.54 10.87 -12.89
N HIS A 82 0.42 10.48 -12.30
CA HIS A 82 0.14 9.12 -11.89
C HIS A 82 -0.06 8.20 -13.08
N ARG A 83 0.51 6.99 -12.99
CA ARG A 83 0.49 6.02 -14.09
C ARG A 83 -0.91 5.54 -14.44
N TRP A 84 -1.81 5.52 -13.47
CA TRP A 84 -3.19 5.14 -13.68
C TRP A 84 -4.08 6.36 -13.50
N SER A 85 -5.05 6.49 -14.39
CA SER A 85 -6.08 7.50 -14.22
C SER A 85 -7.01 7.18 -13.07
N ILE A 86 -7.79 8.20 -12.70
CA ILE A 86 -8.92 8.10 -11.80
C ILE A 86 -10.19 8.27 -12.63
N CYS A 87 -11.17 7.40 -12.37
CA CYS A 87 -12.47 7.45 -13.02
C CYS A 87 -13.61 7.53 -11.98
N PRO A 88 -14.87 7.72 -12.41
CA PRO A 88 -16.01 7.75 -11.49
C PRO A 88 -16.13 6.51 -10.58
N LYS A 89 -15.75 5.32 -11.08
CA LYS A 89 -15.82 4.07 -10.29
C LYS A 89 -14.87 4.07 -9.10
N ASP A 90 -13.76 4.82 -9.17
CA ASP A 90 -12.77 4.93 -8.10
C ASP A 90 -13.18 5.87 -6.97
N LEU A 91 -14.14 6.77 -7.23
CA LEU A 91 -14.50 7.88 -6.35
C LEU A 91 -15.88 7.70 -5.69
N GLY A 92 -16.71 6.85 -6.28
CA GLY A 92 -18.11 6.71 -5.89
C GLY A 92 -18.96 7.94 -6.24
N LEU A 93 -20.28 7.77 -6.15
CA LEU A 93 -21.27 8.70 -6.70
C LEU A 93 -21.06 10.17 -6.26
N ASN A 94 -20.82 10.40 -4.96
CA ASN A 94 -20.75 11.76 -4.42
C ASN A 94 -19.53 12.53 -4.94
N LEU A 95 -18.34 11.92 -4.91
CA LEU A 95 -17.11 12.59 -5.37
C LEU A 95 -17.11 12.73 -6.90
N SER A 96 -17.62 11.73 -7.63
CA SER A 96 -17.76 11.82 -9.09
C SER A 96 -18.70 12.96 -9.49
N ALA A 97 -19.85 13.10 -8.83
CA ALA A 97 -20.79 14.18 -9.11
C ALA A 97 -20.18 15.56 -8.77
N PHE A 98 -19.49 15.65 -7.62
CA PHE A 98 -18.76 16.87 -7.23
C PHE A 98 -17.75 17.29 -8.30
N LEU A 99 -16.95 16.36 -8.83
CA LEU A 99 -16.00 16.67 -9.90
C LEU A 99 -16.69 17.04 -11.21
N ALA A 100 -17.69 16.27 -11.63
CA ALA A 100 -18.41 16.54 -12.86
C ALA A 100 -19.00 17.96 -12.91
N VAL A 101 -19.49 18.46 -11.78
CA VAL A 101 -20.00 19.85 -11.65
C VAL A 101 -18.87 20.88 -11.76
N ASN A 102 -17.69 20.61 -11.21
CA ASN A 102 -16.60 21.59 -11.17
C ASN A 102 -15.77 21.61 -12.46
N ILE A 103 -15.54 20.46 -13.08
CA ILE A 103 -14.56 20.30 -14.17
C ILE A 103 -15.11 19.65 -15.43
N GLY A 104 -16.40 19.31 -15.43
CA GLY A 104 -17.05 18.63 -16.55
C GLY A 104 -16.91 17.10 -16.50
N PRO A 105 -17.54 16.40 -17.47
CA PRO A 105 -17.51 14.96 -17.52
C PRO A 105 -16.09 14.42 -17.75
N PRO A 106 -15.80 13.18 -17.32
CA PRO A 106 -14.55 12.52 -17.65
C PRO A 106 -14.39 12.36 -19.17
N THR A 107 -13.15 12.41 -19.63
CA THR A 107 -12.81 12.27 -21.05
C THR A 107 -12.27 10.87 -21.36
N ALA A 108 -12.48 10.39 -22.58
CA ALA A 108 -11.74 9.22 -23.07
C ALA A 108 -10.29 9.64 -23.35
N ILE A 109 -9.32 8.75 -23.12
CA ILE A 109 -7.97 8.95 -23.67
C ILE A 109 -8.00 8.60 -25.15
N GLU A 110 -7.52 9.51 -25.99
CA GLU A 110 -7.28 9.23 -27.40
C GLU A 110 -6.03 8.37 -27.54
N GLY A 111 -6.19 7.10 -27.95
CA GLY A 111 -5.10 6.18 -28.17
C GLY A 111 -5.58 4.86 -28.77
N PRO A 112 -4.69 4.04 -29.34
CA PRO A 112 -5.06 2.70 -29.77
C PRO A 112 -5.62 1.92 -28.57
N PRO A 113 -6.71 1.16 -28.72
CA PRO A 113 -7.26 0.37 -27.64
C PRO A 113 -6.16 -0.49 -27.03
N ALA A 114 -6.14 -0.55 -25.69
CA ALA A 114 -5.24 -1.43 -24.97
C ALA A 114 -5.30 -2.83 -25.59
N ASN A 115 -4.13 -3.46 -25.76
CA ASN A 115 -4.04 -4.79 -26.32
C ASN A 115 -5.01 -5.73 -25.57
N PRO A 116 -5.94 -6.43 -26.24
CA PRO A 116 -6.93 -7.29 -25.57
C PRO A 116 -6.32 -8.39 -24.68
N SER A 117 -5.04 -8.70 -24.89
CA SER A 117 -4.26 -9.64 -24.07
C SER A 117 -3.69 -9.04 -22.78
N GLN A 118 -3.70 -7.71 -22.62
CA GLN A 118 -3.35 -7.04 -21.37
C GLN A 118 -4.60 -6.89 -20.50
N LYS A 119 -4.55 -7.48 -19.31
CA LYS A 119 -5.54 -7.26 -18.27
C LYS A 119 -5.70 -5.76 -17.98
N SER A 120 -6.95 -5.30 -17.96
CA SER A 120 -7.27 -3.89 -17.87
C SER A 120 -6.85 -3.30 -16.52
N VAL A 121 -6.60 -1.99 -16.47
CA VAL A 121 -6.39 -1.29 -15.19
C VAL A 121 -7.65 -1.43 -14.32
N LEU A 122 -8.84 -1.52 -14.93
CA LEU A 122 -10.08 -1.80 -14.23
C LEU A 122 -10.03 -3.11 -13.43
N ASP A 123 -9.59 -4.22 -14.03
CA ASP A 123 -9.50 -5.51 -13.33
C ASP A 123 -8.58 -5.43 -12.10
N LYS A 124 -7.48 -4.67 -12.23
CA LYS A 124 -6.56 -4.42 -11.12
C LYS A 124 -7.20 -3.54 -10.04
N ARG A 125 -7.90 -2.48 -10.41
CA ARG A 125 -8.66 -1.61 -9.48
C ARG A 125 -9.72 -2.41 -8.73
N VAL A 126 -10.43 -3.31 -9.40
CA VAL A 126 -11.41 -4.22 -8.78
C VAL A 126 -10.74 -5.10 -7.73
N LEU A 127 -9.63 -5.78 -8.09
CA LEU A 127 -8.86 -6.58 -7.12
C LEU A 127 -8.44 -5.75 -5.90
N LEU A 128 -7.83 -4.59 -6.13
CA LEU A 128 -7.33 -3.73 -5.06
C LEU A 128 -8.47 -3.20 -4.18
N GLY A 129 -9.63 -2.91 -4.76
CA GLY A 129 -10.85 -2.56 -4.04
C GLY A 129 -11.32 -3.70 -3.13
N GLN A 130 -11.33 -4.94 -3.63
CA GLN A 130 -11.70 -6.12 -2.83
C GLN A 130 -10.71 -6.37 -1.68
N ILE A 131 -9.41 -6.27 -1.95
CA ILE A 131 -8.36 -6.38 -0.92
C ILE A 131 -8.60 -5.34 0.17
N ARG A 132 -8.76 -4.08 -0.21
CA ARG A 132 -9.00 -3.01 0.76
C ARG A 132 -10.25 -3.25 1.59
N ASN A 133 -11.37 -3.58 0.96
CA ASN A 133 -12.63 -3.84 1.67
C ASN A 133 -12.52 -4.99 2.67
N SER A 134 -11.77 -6.04 2.32
CA SER A 134 -11.57 -7.22 3.17
C SER A 134 -10.63 -6.95 4.34
N LEU A 135 -9.61 -6.12 4.14
CA LEU A 135 -8.59 -5.81 5.15
C LEU A 135 -8.94 -4.64 6.08
N LEU A 136 -9.74 -3.68 5.61
CA LEU A 136 -10.10 -2.47 6.35
C LEU A 136 -10.69 -2.73 7.75
N PRO A 137 -11.53 -3.77 7.99
CA PRO A 137 -11.98 -4.13 9.32
C PRO A 137 -10.86 -4.48 10.32
N HIS A 138 -9.73 -4.98 9.82
CA HIS A 138 -8.59 -5.43 10.63
C HIS A 138 -7.52 -4.33 10.83
N LEU A 139 -7.50 -3.35 9.93
CA LEU A 139 -6.47 -2.30 9.86
C LEU A 139 -7.10 -0.91 10.02
N LYS A 140 -7.90 -0.75 11.09
CA LYS A 140 -8.57 0.52 11.38
C LYS A 140 -7.55 1.63 11.67
N ASP A 141 -7.76 2.79 11.06
CA ASP A 141 -6.90 3.99 11.17
C ASP A 141 -5.50 3.84 10.52
N TRP A 142 -5.20 2.71 9.88
CA TRP A 142 -3.98 2.56 9.06
C TRP A 142 -4.11 3.37 7.77
N THR A 143 -2.99 3.87 7.26
CA THR A 143 -2.95 4.64 6.02
C THR A 143 -2.64 3.74 4.83
N TRP A 144 -3.24 4.05 3.67
CA TRP A 144 -3.19 3.21 2.47
C TRP A 144 -2.56 4.00 1.34
N HIS A 145 -1.55 3.43 0.70
CA HIS A 145 -0.83 4.02 -0.42
C HIS A 145 -0.75 3.02 -1.56
N LEU A 146 -1.13 3.46 -2.75
CA LEU A 146 -1.12 2.62 -3.93
C LEU A 146 0.27 2.63 -4.54
N GLU A 147 0.83 1.44 -4.66
CA GLU A 147 2.19 1.23 -5.16
C GLU A 147 2.08 0.41 -6.45
N VAL A 148 2.18 1.10 -7.59
CA VAL A 148 1.96 0.51 -8.91
C VAL A 148 3.20 0.65 -9.78
N ASP A 149 3.81 -0.48 -10.11
CA ASP A 149 4.91 -0.62 -11.07
C ASP A 149 6.23 0.14 -10.70
N ASN A 150 6.36 0.64 -9.46
CA ASN A 150 7.63 1.15 -8.90
C ASN A 150 8.55 -0.01 -8.48
N LYS A 151 7.99 -1.00 -7.77
CA LYS A 151 8.72 -2.24 -7.46
C LYS A 151 8.70 -3.20 -8.66
N GLN A 152 9.86 -3.79 -8.96
CA GLN A 152 10.03 -4.69 -10.11
C GLN A 152 9.31 -6.04 -9.95
N ASP A 153 8.86 -6.37 -8.74
CA ASP A 153 8.36 -7.67 -8.34
C ASP A 153 6.95 -7.64 -7.74
N ARG A 154 6.33 -6.46 -7.59
CA ARG A 154 5.01 -6.33 -6.96
C ARG A 154 4.23 -5.06 -7.33
N MET A 155 2.91 -5.12 -7.18
CA MET A 155 2.02 -3.95 -7.19
C MET A 155 0.83 -4.17 -6.24
N GLY A 156 0.43 -3.15 -5.49
CA GLY A 156 -0.55 -3.34 -4.43
C GLY A 156 -0.71 -2.14 -3.50
N TRP A 157 -1.31 -2.40 -2.35
CA TRP A 157 -1.39 -1.44 -1.26
C TRP A 157 -0.18 -1.58 -0.34
N TYR A 158 0.50 -0.46 -0.07
CA TYR A 158 1.33 -0.28 1.12
C TYR A 158 0.47 0.29 2.23
N ILE A 159 0.32 -0.47 3.31
CA ILE A 159 -0.60 -0.17 4.41
C ILE A 159 0.25 0.09 5.65
N ARG A 160 0.32 1.35 6.09
CA ARG A 160 1.25 1.79 7.14
C ARG A 160 0.54 1.96 8.48
N ALA A 161 1.26 1.62 9.54
CA ALA A 161 0.77 1.76 10.91
C ALA A 161 0.38 3.24 11.23
N PRO A 162 -0.61 3.46 12.11
CA PRO A 162 -0.99 4.80 12.55
C PRO A 162 0.20 5.58 13.12
N GLU A 163 0.36 6.84 12.70
CA GLU A 163 1.45 7.73 13.13
C GLU A 163 1.63 7.79 14.65
N LYS A 164 0.52 7.85 15.40
CA LYS A 164 0.52 7.88 16.87
C LYS A 164 1.16 6.66 17.55
N TRP A 165 1.44 5.60 16.80
CA TRP A 165 2.14 4.41 17.29
C TRP A 165 3.66 4.54 17.16
N GLU A 166 4.18 5.57 16.48
CA GLU A 166 5.62 5.77 16.25
C GLU A 166 6.26 4.50 15.69
N SER A 167 5.62 3.93 14.66
CA SER A 167 5.93 2.64 14.06
C SER A 167 5.99 2.79 12.55
N LEU A 168 7.00 2.17 11.93
CA LEU A 168 7.22 2.08 10.49
C LEU A 168 6.79 0.72 9.91
N PHE A 169 6.32 -0.21 10.76
CA PHE A 169 5.71 -1.45 10.29
C PHE A 169 4.65 -1.20 9.22
N THR A 170 4.78 -1.98 8.15
CA THR A 170 3.98 -1.87 6.94
C THR A 170 3.51 -3.26 6.52
N ILE A 171 2.27 -3.32 6.03
CA ILE A 171 1.75 -4.49 5.32
C ILE A 171 1.69 -4.13 3.85
N PHE A 172 2.36 -4.91 3.00
CA PHE A 172 2.08 -4.90 1.57
C PHE A 172 0.98 -5.92 1.28
N ALA A 173 -0.02 -5.55 0.48
CA ALA A 173 -1.07 -6.46 0.04
C ALA A 173 -1.43 -6.21 -1.44
N GLY A 174 -1.20 -7.20 -2.29
CA GLY A 174 -1.47 -7.06 -3.73
C GLY A 174 -1.01 -8.26 -4.56
N LEU A 175 -0.42 -7.98 -5.71
CA LEU A 175 0.16 -8.99 -6.59
C LEU A 175 1.67 -8.97 -6.51
N GLY A 176 2.27 -10.16 -6.56
CA GLY A 176 3.72 -10.35 -6.64
C GLY A 176 4.09 -11.30 -7.79
N TRP A 177 5.33 -11.21 -8.25
CA TRP A 177 5.91 -12.06 -9.31
C TRP A 177 7.44 -12.10 -9.19
N HIS A 178 8.08 -13.01 -9.91
CA HIS A 178 9.53 -12.95 -10.08
C HIS A 178 9.88 -11.96 -11.20
N PRO A 179 10.88 -11.07 -11.05
CA PRO A 179 11.24 -10.07 -12.07
C PRO A 179 11.47 -10.64 -13.46
N ASP A 180 12.05 -11.85 -13.56
CA ASP A 180 12.29 -12.54 -14.83
C ASP A 180 11.01 -13.15 -15.46
N THR A 181 9.91 -13.24 -14.72
CA THR A 181 8.62 -13.78 -15.19
C THR A 181 7.43 -12.90 -14.75
N PRO A 182 7.38 -11.62 -15.17
CA PRO A 182 6.38 -10.64 -14.70
C PRO A 182 4.93 -10.96 -15.10
N GLN A 183 4.73 -11.89 -16.01
CA GLN A 183 3.44 -12.46 -16.38
C GLN A 183 2.87 -13.41 -15.30
N ASN A 184 3.73 -14.01 -14.47
CA ASN A 184 3.35 -15.00 -13.46
C ASN A 184 3.00 -14.33 -12.13
N LYS A 185 1.91 -13.56 -12.15
CA LYS A 185 1.42 -12.85 -10.96
C LYS A 185 0.57 -13.76 -10.07
N HIS A 186 0.72 -13.61 -8.76
CA HIS A 186 -0.06 -14.31 -7.73
C HIS A 186 -0.39 -13.34 -6.59
N GLY A 187 -1.37 -13.70 -5.74
CA GLY A 187 -1.61 -12.98 -4.50
C GLY A 187 -0.35 -12.95 -3.63
N PHE A 188 0.03 -11.77 -3.15
CA PHE A 188 1.27 -11.53 -2.44
C PHE A 188 1.07 -10.58 -1.26
N LEU A 189 1.60 -10.95 -0.10
CA LEU A 189 1.52 -10.17 1.12
C LEU A 189 2.86 -10.17 1.85
N LEU A 190 3.26 -9.01 2.35
CA LEU A 190 4.42 -8.83 3.23
C LEU A 190 3.97 -8.21 4.55
N PHE A 191 4.60 -8.60 5.65
CA PHE A 191 4.63 -7.82 6.87
C PHE A 191 6.07 -7.44 7.16
N GLU A 192 6.37 -6.15 7.04
CA GLU A 192 7.74 -5.65 6.95
C GLU A 192 7.94 -4.38 7.78
N ARG A 193 9.21 -4.03 7.97
CA ARG A 193 9.66 -2.78 8.59
C ARG A 193 11.05 -2.44 8.07
N ALA A 194 11.40 -1.15 7.99
CA ALA A 194 12.71 -0.74 7.48
C ALA A 194 13.89 -1.26 8.33
N PRO A 195 15.02 -1.70 7.75
CA PRO A 195 16.24 -2.11 8.46
C PRO A 195 16.72 -1.07 9.49
N PRO A 196 17.38 -1.45 10.62
CA PRO A 196 17.88 -0.45 11.56
C PRO A 196 18.90 0.47 10.89
N GLY A 197 18.66 1.78 10.91
CA GLY A 197 19.52 2.79 10.28
C GLY A 197 19.32 2.97 8.78
N GLU A 198 18.46 2.19 8.13
CA GLU A 198 17.99 2.46 6.76
C GLU A 198 16.72 3.29 6.85
N LEU A 199 16.89 4.61 6.76
CA LEU A 199 15.82 5.60 6.89
C LEU A 199 15.56 6.23 5.54
N ASP A 200 14.29 6.37 5.17
CA ASP A 200 13.91 7.19 4.01
C ASP A 200 13.97 8.67 4.40
N ARG A 201 13.72 8.99 5.68
CA ARG A 201 13.73 10.37 6.19
C ARG A 201 14.31 10.49 7.61
N PRO A 202 14.92 11.64 7.96
CA PRO A 202 15.49 11.85 9.28
C PRO A 202 14.49 11.76 10.45
N ASP A 203 13.22 12.13 10.23
CA ASP A 203 12.16 12.06 11.24
C ASP A 203 11.68 10.63 11.55
N GLU A 204 12.22 9.62 10.84
CA GLU A 204 11.92 8.21 11.05
C GLU A 204 12.91 7.51 11.99
N GLU A 205 13.97 8.20 12.44
CA GLU A 205 15.05 7.61 13.24
C GLU A 205 14.53 6.96 14.53
N GLU A 206 13.69 7.67 15.28
CA GLU A 206 13.14 7.17 16.54
C GLU A 206 12.13 6.02 16.33
N PRO A 207 11.13 6.14 15.43
CA PRO A 207 10.28 5.00 15.03
C PRO A 207 11.06 3.76 14.59
N ASN A 208 12.14 3.93 13.83
CA ASN A 208 12.99 2.82 13.36
C ASN A 208 13.68 2.08 14.53
N LYS A 209 14.21 2.83 15.51
CA LYS A 209 14.77 2.27 16.75
C LYS A 209 13.72 1.52 17.57
N LEU A 210 12.54 2.10 17.73
CA LEU A 210 11.42 1.47 18.43
C LEU A 210 10.96 0.19 17.74
N ASP A 211 10.90 0.16 16.41
CA ASP A 211 10.52 -1.02 15.65
C ASP A 211 11.55 -2.16 15.72
N ALA A 212 12.83 -1.85 15.88
CA ALA A 212 13.85 -2.84 16.18
C ALA A 212 13.57 -3.53 17.53
N LEU A 213 13.23 -2.74 18.56
CA LEU A 213 12.86 -3.26 19.89
C LEU A 213 11.56 -4.07 19.85
N ARG A 214 10.54 -3.57 19.12
CA ARG A 214 9.29 -4.29 18.89
C ARG A 214 9.53 -5.62 18.20
N THR A 215 10.41 -5.67 17.20
CA THR A 215 10.77 -6.91 16.51
C THR A 215 11.35 -7.94 17.49
N VAL A 216 12.24 -7.52 18.41
CA VAL A 216 12.77 -8.42 19.45
C VAL A 216 11.64 -8.96 20.34
N ALA A 217 10.70 -8.09 20.76
CA ALA A 217 9.57 -8.52 21.58
C ALA A 217 8.61 -9.45 20.83
N LEU A 218 8.28 -9.14 19.57
CA LEU A 218 7.41 -9.93 18.70
C LEU A 218 7.98 -11.33 18.43
N CYS A 219 9.29 -11.43 18.32
CA CYS A 219 10.02 -12.66 18.04
C CYS A 219 10.47 -13.41 19.29
N ASN A 220 10.14 -12.93 20.50
CA ASN A 220 10.54 -13.58 21.74
C ASN A 220 10.08 -15.05 21.79
N SER A 221 10.98 -15.97 22.16
CA SER A 221 10.73 -17.41 22.09
C SER A 221 9.63 -17.92 23.05
N GLN A 222 9.37 -17.20 24.14
CA GLN A 222 8.39 -17.63 25.15
C GLN A 222 7.02 -16.99 24.96
N ARG A 223 6.98 -15.72 24.54
CA ARG A 223 5.75 -14.90 24.57
C ARG A 223 5.52 -14.05 23.32
N GLY A 224 6.45 -14.06 22.37
CA GLY A 224 6.40 -13.23 21.17
C GLY A 224 5.15 -13.52 20.35
N ALA A 225 4.40 -12.47 19.99
CA ALA A 225 3.16 -12.61 19.25
C ALA A 225 3.37 -13.23 17.86
N LEU A 226 4.49 -12.92 17.21
CA LEU A 226 4.85 -13.51 15.92
C LEU A 226 5.37 -14.95 16.08
N THR A 227 6.07 -15.24 17.17
CA THR A 227 6.48 -16.61 17.53
C THR A 227 5.30 -17.56 17.71
N ARG A 228 4.11 -17.06 18.06
CA ARG A 228 2.89 -17.91 18.13
C ARG A 228 2.46 -18.45 16.77
N LEU A 229 2.88 -17.84 15.67
CA LEU A 229 2.67 -18.37 14.32
C LEU A 229 3.72 -19.41 13.93
N ALA A 230 4.87 -19.44 14.61
CA ALA A 230 5.92 -20.40 14.36
C ALA A 230 5.64 -21.73 15.08
N SER A 231 6.00 -22.85 14.46
CA SER A 231 6.03 -24.17 15.10
C SER A 231 7.24 -24.35 16.03
N ASN A 232 8.33 -23.60 15.77
CA ASN A 232 9.57 -23.63 16.54
C ASN A 232 9.77 -22.31 17.34
N PRO A 233 9.82 -22.35 18.69
CA PRO A 233 10.06 -21.18 19.52
C PRO A 233 11.36 -20.41 19.25
N ILE A 234 12.39 -21.06 18.70
CA ILE A 234 13.69 -20.44 18.42
C ILE A 234 13.84 -19.96 16.97
N TRP A 235 12.78 -19.98 16.16
CA TRP A 235 12.78 -19.61 14.73
C TRP A 235 13.49 -18.29 14.45
N SER A 236 13.35 -17.29 15.33
CA SER A 236 13.92 -15.95 15.18
C SER A 236 15.46 -15.90 15.20
N HIS A 237 16.10 -16.97 15.67
CA HIS A 237 17.56 -17.07 15.81
C HIS A 237 18.20 -17.95 14.72
N GLU A 238 17.41 -18.71 13.98
CA GLU A 238 17.89 -19.57 12.90
C GLU A 238 17.83 -18.79 11.58
N ALA A 239 18.91 -18.72 10.80
CA ALA A 239 18.94 -17.90 9.58
C ALA A 239 18.26 -18.60 8.38
N LEU A 240 17.05 -19.12 8.58
CA LEU A 240 16.28 -19.87 7.59
C LEU A 240 14.80 -19.43 7.59
N PRO A 241 14.12 -19.41 6.43
CA PRO A 241 12.67 -19.24 6.40
C PRO A 241 11.94 -20.37 7.14
N HIS A 242 10.89 -20.02 7.88
CA HIS A 242 10.06 -20.97 8.61
C HIS A 242 8.63 -20.96 8.07
N ALA A 243 8.13 -22.11 7.60
CA ALA A 243 6.77 -22.23 7.11
C ALA A 243 5.74 -22.09 8.25
N VAL A 244 4.62 -21.42 7.96
CA VAL A 244 3.45 -21.33 8.84
C VAL A 244 2.38 -22.28 8.33
N GLU A 245 2.42 -23.52 8.78
CA GLU A 245 1.61 -24.63 8.23
C GLU A 245 0.09 -24.44 8.39
N ASN A 246 -0.33 -23.63 9.35
CA ASN A 246 -1.75 -23.41 9.65
C ASN A 246 -2.40 -22.29 8.82
N LEU A 247 -1.67 -21.69 7.88
CA LEU A 247 -2.20 -20.64 7.01
C LEU A 247 -2.23 -21.09 5.55
N PRO A 248 -3.24 -20.64 4.77
CA PRO A 248 -3.36 -21.01 3.37
C PRO A 248 -2.25 -20.38 2.52
N GLY A 249 -1.76 -21.11 1.53
CA GLY A 249 -0.71 -20.64 0.63
C GLY A 249 0.70 -21.07 1.06
N ASP A 250 1.71 -20.45 0.47
CA ASP A 250 3.09 -20.50 0.94
C ASP A 250 3.32 -19.28 1.86
N VAL A 251 3.14 -19.49 3.16
CA VAL A 251 3.34 -18.46 4.19
C VAL A 251 4.57 -18.80 5.00
N GLN A 252 5.51 -17.85 5.06
CA GLN A 252 6.80 -18.04 5.69
C GLN A 252 7.11 -16.87 6.62
N LEU A 253 7.56 -17.20 7.82
CA LEU A 253 8.26 -16.26 8.69
C LEU A 253 9.72 -16.18 8.29
N TRP A 254 10.22 -14.96 8.16
CA TRP A 254 11.60 -14.66 7.80
C TRP A 254 12.29 -14.03 9.01
N PRO A 255 13.18 -14.76 9.68
CA PRO A 255 13.70 -14.33 10.97
C PRO A 255 14.67 -13.15 10.85
N PRO A 256 14.70 -12.25 11.85
CA PRO A 256 15.64 -11.12 11.88
C PRO A 256 17.11 -11.54 11.78
N SER A 257 17.45 -12.77 12.21
CA SER A 257 18.78 -13.38 12.08
C SER A 257 19.26 -13.49 10.62
N MET A 258 18.36 -13.47 9.64
CA MET A 258 18.71 -13.42 8.22
C MET A 258 19.22 -12.05 7.77
N GLY A 259 19.09 -11.01 8.60
CA GLY A 259 19.38 -9.62 8.21
C GLY A 259 18.47 -9.10 7.10
N ARG A 260 17.30 -9.72 6.91
CA ARG A 260 16.28 -9.37 5.90
C ARG A 260 15.02 -8.88 6.60
N TRP A 261 14.24 -8.07 5.89
CA TRP A 261 13.20 -7.27 6.51
C TRP A 261 11.90 -7.21 5.70
N PRO A 262 11.40 -8.37 5.29
CA PRO A 262 10.07 -8.76 5.75
C PRO A 262 10.18 -9.78 6.88
N LEU A 263 9.32 -9.67 7.90
CA LEU A 263 9.20 -10.66 8.97
C LEU A 263 8.24 -11.80 8.58
N LEU A 264 7.31 -11.53 7.66
CA LEU A 264 6.45 -12.53 7.05
C LEU A 264 6.33 -12.25 5.55
N ILE A 265 6.46 -13.32 4.77
CA ILE A 265 6.18 -13.35 3.34
C ILE A 265 5.08 -14.37 3.08
N ALA A 266 4.05 -13.99 2.33
CA ALA A 266 2.99 -14.89 1.93
C ALA A 266 2.75 -14.83 0.42
N ARG A 267 2.65 -16.00 -0.20
CA ARG A 267 2.31 -16.18 -1.61
C ARG A 267 1.11 -17.10 -1.71
N GLN A 268 0.12 -16.69 -2.48
CA GLN A 268 -1.03 -17.53 -2.74
C GLN A 268 -0.61 -18.72 -3.61
N THR A 269 -0.93 -19.94 -3.15
CA THR A 269 -0.67 -21.17 -3.92
C THR A 269 -1.98 -21.89 -4.30
N GLY A 270 -1.93 -22.81 -5.26
CA GLY A 270 -3.08 -23.59 -5.73
C GLY A 270 -3.81 -23.03 -6.96
N GLU A 271 -4.78 -23.81 -7.47
CA GLU A 271 -5.49 -23.56 -8.75
C GLU A 271 -6.28 -22.24 -8.79
N VAL A 272 -6.67 -21.73 -7.61
CA VAL A 272 -7.57 -20.59 -7.48
C VAL A 272 -6.85 -19.23 -7.57
N GLY A 273 -5.51 -19.22 -7.52
CA GLY A 273 -4.72 -17.97 -7.45
C GLY A 273 -3.49 -17.89 -8.35
N ILE A 274 -2.86 -19.02 -8.71
CA ILE A 274 -1.56 -19.01 -9.40
C ILE A 274 -1.67 -18.59 -10.88
N ASN A 275 -2.81 -18.86 -11.54
CA ASN A 275 -2.91 -18.69 -13.01
C ASN A 275 -3.85 -17.56 -13.45
N ASN A 276 -4.68 -17.03 -12.55
CA ASN A 276 -5.57 -15.91 -12.86
C ASN A 276 -6.05 -15.16 -11.62
N PRO A 277 -5.17 -14.48 -10.86
CA PRO A 277 -5.58 -13.78 -9.63
C PRO A 277 -6.60 -12.65 -9.90
N LEU A 278 -6.64 -12.10 -11.11
CA LEU A 278 -7.65 -11.12 -11.52
C LEU A 278 -9.00 -11.75 -11.91
N GLY A 279 -9.05 -13.07 -12.12
CA GLY A 279 -10.30 -13.78 -12.42
C GLY A 279 -11.12 -14.15 -11.19
N ASN A 280 -10.55 -13.98 -9.99
CA ASN A 280 -11.25 -14.22 -8.74
C ASN A 280 -10.73 -13.27 -7.63
N PRO A 281 -10.98 -11.96 -7.77
CA PRO A 281 -10.44 -10.96 -6.86
C PRO A 281 -10.94 -11.12 -5.42
N GLU A 282 -12.17 -11.63 -5.21
CA GLU A 282 -12.71 -11.89 -3.88
C GLU A 282 -11.87 -12.92 -3.13
N LYS A 283 -11.53 -14.05 -3.76
CA LYS A 283 -10.75 -15.10 -3.10
C LYS A 283 -9.31 -14.70 -2.79
N VAL A 284 -8.71 -13.83 -3.62
CA VAL A 284 -7.40 -13.24 -3.32
C VAL A 284 -7.49 -12.37 -2.07
N ALA A 285 -8.54 -11.54 -1.99
CA ALA A 285 -8.76 -10.65 -0.85
C ALA A 285 -9.08 -11.42 0.44
N GLU A 286 -9.92 -12.47 0.37
CA GLU A 286 -10.23 -13.37 1.48
C GLU A 286 -8.96 -14.05 2.02
N TRP A 287 -8.13 -14.57 1.11
CA TRP A 287 -6.84 -15.18 1.47
C TRP A 287 -5.92 -14.20 2.22
N MET A 288 -5.81 -12.95 1.76
CA MET A 288 -5.03 -11.93 2.47
C MET A 288 -5.63 -11.59 3.84
N ALA A 289 -6.96 -11.49 3.92
CA ALA A 289 -7.65 -11.19 5.18
C ALA A 289 -7.44 -12.26 6.25
N GLU A 290 -7.35 -13.54 5.84
CA GLU A 290 -7.03 -14.63 6.74
C GLU A 290 -5.62 -14.49 7.35
N ILE A 291 -4.63 -14.13 6.52
CA ILE A 291 -3.26 -13.88 6.99
C ILE A 291 -3.19 -12.65 7.90
N VAL A 292 -3.84 -11.54 7.52
CA VAL A 292 -3.88 -10.32 8.36
C VAL A 292 -4.61 -10.58 9.68
N THR A 293 -5.64 -11.42 9.69
CA THR A 293 -6.33 -11.86 10.92
C THR A 293 -5.37 -12.62 11.82
N ALA A 294 -4.57 -13.54 11.26
CA ALA A 294 -3.55 -14.27 12.01
C ALA A 294 -2.44 -13.35 12.57
N LEU A 295 -2.13 -12.25 11.86
CA LEU A 295 -1.24 -11.19 12.34
C LEU A 295 -1.87 -10.27 13.40
N GLY A 296 -3.18 -10.38 13.66
CA GLY A 296 -3.90 -9.53 14.61
C GLY A 296 -3.23 -9.37 15.98
N PRO A 297 -2.78 -10.45 16.65
CA PRO A 297 -2.03 -10.36 17.90
C PRO A 297 -0.75 -9.53 17.76
N THR A 298 0.04 -9.75 16.70
CA THR A 298 1.26 -8.97 16.39
C THR A 298 0.93 -7.49 16.20
N ILE A 299 -0.04 -7.17 15.34
CA ILE A 299 -0.50 -5.82 15.04
C ILE A 299 -0.94 -5.08 16.31
N SER A 300 -1.70 -5.74 17.17
CA SER A 300 -2.23 -5.12 18.40
C SER A 300 -1.13 -4.61 19.34
N THR A 301 0.01 -5.30 19.37
CA THR A 301 1.13 -4.93 20.25
C THR A 301 1.91 -3.71 19.77
N LEU A 302 1.85 -3.37 18.47
CA LEU A 302 2.60 -2.25 17.89
C LEU A 302 2.18 -0.89 18.48
N SER A 303 0.91 -0.78 18.91
CA SER A 303 0.36 0.42 19.54
C SER A 303 0.90 0.70 20.96
N THR A 304 1.62 -0.26 21.54
CA THR A 304 2.16 -0.13 22.89
C THR A 304 3.31 0.89 22.90
N LYS A 305 3.18 1.91 23.75
CA LYS A 305 4.29 2.85 24.01
C LYS A 305 5.38 2.15 24.81
N ILE A 306 6.61 2.32 24.38
CA ILE A 306 7.77 1.78 25.07
C ILE A 306 8.43 2.93 25.82
N ASP A 307 8.05 3.12 27.08
CA ASP A 307 8.61 4.18 27.93
C ASP A 307 9.99 3.75 28.48
N GLY A 308 11.01 4.59 28.32
CA GLY A 308 12.24 4.50 29.11
C GLY A 308 13.35 3.56 28.61
N LEU A 309 13.43 3.23 27.31
CA LEU A 309 14.61 2.54 26.76
C LEU A 309 15.67 3.54 26.30
N SER A 310 16.62 3.87 27.20
CA SER A 310 17.87 4.51 26.79
C SER A 310 18.83 3.45 26.25
N TRP A 311 19.21 3.55 24.98
CA TRP A 311 20.44 2.92 24.50
C TRP A 311 21.62 3.70 25.10
N GLN A 312 22.27 3.14 26.11
CA GLN A 312 23.65 3.49 26.46
C GLN A 312 24.57 2.40 25.92
#